data_AF-A0A7J9XGA0-F1
#
_entry.id   AF-A0A7J9XGA0-F1
#
_cell.length_a   1.000
_cell.length_b   1.000
_cell.length_c   1.000
_cell.angle_alpha   90.00
_cell.angle_beta   90.00
_cell.angle_gamma   90.00
#
_symmetry.space_group_name_H-M   'P 1'
#
loop_
_entity.id
_entity.type
_entity.pdbx_description
1 polymer ?
#
loop_
_entity_poly.entity_id
_entity_poly.type
_entity_poly.pdbx_seq_one_letter_code
_entity_poly.pdbx_strand_id
1 'polypeptide(L)'
;MARLIYFANASTDGYVEHEFDLAAISRLKESSARDITVGGPELAAEAITAGLVDEIHLLLAPIVVGAGNQATSTPTTETRGLRGLGPRKK
;
A
#
# COMPACT_ATOMS: atom_id res chain seq x y z
N MET A 1 2.00 -16.62 -14.56
CA MET A 1 1.66 -16.26 -13.18
C MET A 1 1.12 -14.84 -13.23
N ALA A 2 -0.03 -14.57 -12.62
CA ALA A 2 -0.64 -13.23 -12.65
C ALA A 2 0.19 -12.23 -11.84
N ARG A 3 0.14 -10.95 -12.23
CA ARG A 3 0.70 -9.87 -11.42
C ARG A 3 -0.34 -9.32 -10.46
N LEU A 4 0.09 -8.96 -9.26
CA LEU A 4 -0.72 -8.19 -8.32
C LEU A 4 -0.30 -6.72 -8.43
N ILE A 5 -1.19 -5.90 -8.97
CA ILE A 5 -0.98 -4.49 -9.28
C ILE A 5 -1.76 -3.64 -8.28
N TYR A 6 -1.09 -2.71 -7.61
CA TYR A 6 -1.79 -1.71 -6.80
C TYR A 6 -2.18 -0.50 -7.66
N PHE A 7 -3.46 -0.14 -7.62
CA PHE A 7 -3.99 1.06 -8.24
C PHE A 7 -4.67 1.93 -7.17
N ALA A 8 -4.24 3.19 -7.05
CA ALA A 8 -4.73 4.11 -6.02
C ALA A 8 -6.21 4.54 -6.21
N ASN A 9 -6.91 3.99 -7.21
CA ASN A 9 -8.33 4.22 -7.47
C ASN A 9 -9.04 2.88 -7.63
N ALA A 10 -10.13 2.68 -6.89
CA ALA A 10 -10.90 1.44 -6.95
C ALA A 10 -11.71 1.34 -8.26
N SER A 11 -11.62 0.19 -8.93
CA SER A 11 -12.53 -0.21 -10.01
C SER A 11 -13.78 -0.88 -9.41
N THR A 12 -14.95 -0.66 -10.00
CA THR A 12 -16.23 -1.28 -9.58
C THR A 12 -16.49 -2.65 -10.20
N ASP A 13 -15.61 -3.15 -11.05
CA ASP A 13 -15.75 -4.46 -11.69
C ASP A 13 -14.77 -5.45 -11.03
N GLY A 14 -15.25 -6.25 -10.08
CA GLY A 14 -14.41 -7.11 -9.24
C GLY A 14 -15.20 -8.03 -8.32
N TYR A 15 -14.52 -9.04 -7.81
CA TYR A 15 -15.04 -9.97 -6.81
C TYR A 15 -14.82 -9.40 -5.41
N VAL A 16 -15.86 -9.38 -4.57
CA VAL A 16 -15.81 -8.79 -3.23
C VAL A 16 -15.76 -9.91 -2.21
N GLU A 17 -14.61 -10.08 -1.57
CA GLU A 17 -14.46 -10.87 -0.35
C GLU A 17 -14.46 -9.93 0.86
N HIS A 18 -15.09 -10.37 1.95
CA HIS A 18 -15.18 -9.58 3.18
C HIS A 18 -13.90 -9.70 4.04
N GLU A 19 -13.09 -10.72 3.78
CA GLU A 19 -11.85 -10.97 4.51
C GLU A 19 -10.67 -10.96 3.54
N PHE A 20 -9.61 -10.25 3.91
CA PHE A 20 -8.39 -10.16 3.12
C PHE A 20 -7.39 -11.23 3.57
N ASP A 21 -7.47 -12.41 2.95
CA ASP A 21 -6.54 -13.51 3.23
C ASP A 21 -5.35 -13.51 2.24
N LEU A 22 -4.16 -13.22 2.76
CA LEU A 22 -2.90 -13.22 2.02
C LEU A 22 -2.59 -14.57 1.35
N ALA A 23 -2.92 -15.70 1.99
CA ALA A 23 -2.68 -17.02 1.44
C ALA A 23 -3.62 -17.30 0.25
N ALA A 24 -4.89 -16.91 0.38
CA ALA A 24 -5.85 -16.97 -0.71
C ALA A 24 -5.41 -16.10 -1.90
N ILE A 25 -4.87 -14.90 -1.65
CA ILE A 25 -4.36 -14.01 -2.70
C ILE A 25 -3.14 -14.60 -3.40
N SER A 26 -2.21 -15.20 -2.66
CA SER A 26 -1.05 -15.88 -3.26
C SER A 26 -1.50 -17.02 -4.19
N ARG A 27 -2.46 -17.84 -3.74
CA ARG A 27 -3.03 -18.92 -4.55
C ARG A 27 -3.81 -18.37 -5.75
N LEU A 28 -4.51 -17.26 -5.59
CA LEU A 28 -5.21 -16.58 -6.67
C LEU A 28 -4.23 -16.05 -7.72
N LYS A 29 -3.11 -15.47 -7.30
CA LYS A 29 -2.02 -14.99 -8.17
C LYS A 29 -1.34 -16.12 -8.96
N GLU A 30 -1.21 -17.30 -8.34
CA GLU A 30 -0.67 -18.50 -8.98
C GLU A 30 -1.63 -19.10 -10.02
N SER A 31 -2.92 -19.17 -9.69
CA SER A 31 -3.94 -19.81 -10.54
C SER A 31 -4.55 -18.89 -11.60
N SER A 32 -4.45 -17.57 -11.43
CA SER A 32 -5.04 -16.62 -12.37
C SER A 32 -4.20 -16.44 -13.62
N ALA A 33 -4.89 -16.38 -14.76
CA ALA A 33 -4.30 -16.04 -16.05
C ALA A 33 -4.29 -14.52 -16.34
N ARG A 34 -5.01 -13.73 -15.53
CA ARG A 34 -5.15 -12.28 -15.67
C ARG A 34 -4.58 -11.58 -14.45
N ASP A 35 -4.09 -10.36 -14.66
CA ASP A 35 -3.58 -9.52 -13.58
C ASP A 35 -4.69 -9.17 -12.58
N ILE A 36 -4.31 -9.03 -11.32
CA ILE A 36 -5.19 -8.76 -10.18
C ILE A 36 -4.90 -7.34 -9.72
N THR A 37 -5.94 -6.54 -9.50
CA THR A 37 -5.79 -5.17 -9.00
C THR A 37 -6.22 -5.08 -7.54
N VAL A 38 -5.39 -4.47 -6.70
CA VAL A 38 -5.75 -4.10 -5.32
C VAL A 38 -6.15 -2.63 -5.32
N GLY A 39 -7.32 -2.33 -4.76
CA GLY A 39 -7.83 -0.98 -4.60
C GLY A 39 -7.80 -0.54 -3.14
N GLY A 40 -7.51 0.75 -2.92
CA GLY A 40 -7.59 1.36 -1.61
C GLY A 40 -6.32 1.19 -0.75
N PRO A 41 -6.08 2.13 0.17
CA PRO A 41 -4.80 2.25 0.87
C PRO A 41 -4.56 1.21 1.97
N GLU A 42 -5.61 0.70 2.60
CA GLU A 42 -5.51 -0.31 3.66
C GLU A 42 -5.15 -1.68 3.08
N LEU A 43 -5.85 -2.14 2.04
CA LEU A 43 -5.51 -3.38 1.33
C LEU A 43 -4.13 -3.30 0.67
N ALA A 44 -3.75 -2.13 0.17
CA ALA A 44 -2.42 -1.90 -0.38
C ALA A 44 -1.32 -2.01 0.68
N ALA A 45 -1.54 -1.44 1.86
CA ALA A 45 -0.62 -1.54 2.99
C ALA A 45 -0.33 -2.99 3.36
N GLU A 46 -1.38 -3.80 3.48
CA GLU A 46 -1.29 -5.20 3.84
C GLU A 46 -0.59 -6.03 2.74
N ALA A 47 -0.97 -5.83 1.48
CA ALA A 47 -0.35 -6.50 0.34
C ALA A 47 1.14 -6.15 0.16
N ILE A 48 1.52 -4.89 0.38
CA ILE A 48 2.91 -4.43 0.33
C ILE A 48 3.71 -5.04 1.47
N THR A 49 3.16 -5.04 2.69
CA THR A 49 3.83 -5.63 3.87
C THR A 49 4.04 -7.13 3.69
N ALA A 50 3.11 -7.81 3.04
CA ALA A 50 3.22 -9.24 2.70
C ALA A 50 4.14 -9.54 1.51
N GLY A 51 4.66 -8.53 0.79
CA GLY A 51 5.51 -8.72 -0.39
C GLY A 51 4.77 -9.30 -1.60
N LEU A 52 3.45 -9.18 -1.65
CA LEU A 52 2.62 -9.77 -2.72
C LEU A 52 2.50 -8.87 -3.95
N VAL A 53 2.71 -7.56 -3.79
CA VAL A 53 2.59 -6.55 -4.87
C VAL A 53 3.83 -6.60 -5.78
N ASP A 54 3.60 -6.78 -7.09
CA ASP A 54 4.67 -6.73 -8.09
C ASP A 54 4.86 -5.33 -8.67
N GLU A 55 3.76 -4.57 -8.79
CA GLU A 55 3.75 -3.30 -9.51
C GLU A 55 2.83 -2.27 -8.83
N ILE A 56 3.29 -1.03 -8.71
CA ILE A 56 2.55 0.08 -8.10
C ILE A 56 2.30 1.15 -9.15
N HIS A 57 1.04 1.41 -9.48
CA HIS A 57 0.63 2.46 -10.41
C HIS A 57 0.07 3.66 -9.65
N LEU A 58 0.91 4.70 -9.51
CA LEU A 58 0.55 5.95 -8.84
C LEU A 58 0.10 7.00 -9.85
N LEU A 59 -1.13 7.46 -9.69
CA LEU A 59 -1.65 8.62 -10.41
C LEU A 59 -1.42 9.87 -9.54
N LEU A 60 -0.45 10.71 -9.94
CA LEU A 60 -0.08 11.93 -9.21
C LEU A 60 -0.91 13.12 -9.70
N ALA A 61 -1.54 13.83 -8.77
CA ALA A 61 -2.18 15.12 -9.02
C ALA A 61 -1.34 16.25 -8.40
N PRO A 62 -1.04 17.35 -9.12
CA PRO A 62 -0.18 18.43 -8.63
C PRO A 62 -0.94 19.38 -7.69
N ILE A 63 -1.65 18.84 -6.71
CA ILE A 63 -2.41 19.58 -5.70
C ILE A 63 -2.01 19.11 -4.31
N VAL A 64 -2.02 20.03 -3.35
CA VAL A 64 -1.84 19.67 -1.94
C VAL A 64 -3.22 19.35 -1.37
N VAL A 65 -3.39 18.11 -0.91
CA VAL A 65 -4.61 17.68 -0.25
C VAL A 65 -4.42 17.86 1.27
N GLY A 66 -5.31 18.60 1.92
CA GLY A 66 -5.23 18.88 3.36
C GLY A 66 -5.65 17.72 4.27
N ALA A 67 -6.38 16.73 3.74
CA ALA A 67 -6.86 15.56 4.48
C ALA A 67 -7.24 14.40 3.53
N GLY A 68 -7.20 13.16 4.00
CA GLY A 68 -7.59 11.96 3.25
C GLY A 68 -6.79 10.74 3.69
N ASN A 69 -7.12 9.57 3.14
CA ASN A 69 -6.33 8.38 3.40
C ASN A 69 -5.00 8.45 2.66
N GLN A 70 -3.92 8.13 3.36
CA GLN A 70 -2.57 8.12 2.77
C GLN A 70 -2.47 7.01 1.73
N ALA A 71 -1.91 7.32 0.56
CA ALA A 71 -1.78 6.36 -0.55
C ALA A 71 -0.91 5.14 -0.20
N THR A 72 0.03 5.33 0.74
CA THR A 72 0.92 4.30 1.26
C THR A 72 0.99 4.47 2.77
N SER A 73 0.61 3.47 3.56
CA SER A 73 0.90 3.49 4.99
C SER A 73 2.41 3.35 5.16
N THR A 74 3.10 4.44 5.44
CA THR A 74 4.53 4.37 5.76
C THR A 74 4.70 3.53 7.03
N PRO A 75 5.53 2.48 7.06
CA PRO A 75 5.87 1.84 8.33
C PRO A 75 6.58 2.91 9.17
N THR A 76 5.97 3.29 10.29
CA THR A 76 6.52 4.27 11.23
C THR A 76 7.87 3.74 11.73
N THR A 77 8.96 4.15 11.09
CA THR A 77 10.27 4.01 11.68
C THR A 77 10.31 5.01 12.82
N GLU A 78 10.19 4.49 14.04
CA GLU A 78 10.32 5.27 15.26
C GLU A 78 11.67 6.01 15.20
N THR A 79 11.63 7.34 15.10
CA THR A 79 12.83 8.17 15.17
C THR A 79 13.42 8.00 16.56
N ARG A 80 14.34 7.05 16.72
CA ARG A 80 15.08 6.83 17.96
C ARG A 80 15.96 8.05 18.23
N GLY A 81 15.36 9.00 18.96
CA GLY A 81 15.97 10.07 19.74
C GLY A 81 17.29 10.65 19.25
N LEU A 82 17.23 11.67 18.39
CA LEU A 82 18.19 12.78 18.46
C LEU A 82 17.77 13.71 19.59
N ARG A 83 17.91 13.24 20.84
CA ARG A 83 17.74 14.07 22.03
C ARG A 83 19.10 14.68 22.39
N GLY A 84 19.23 16.00 22.21
CA GLY A 84 20.18 16.81 22.99
C GLY A 84 21.30 17.51 22.24
N LEU A 85 20.98 18.42 21.32
CA LEU A 85 21.87 19.56 21.06
C LEU A 85 21.39 20.74 21.92
N GLY A 86 21.86 20.78 23.17
CA GLY A 86 21.66 21.93 24.06
C GLY A 86 22.52 23.13 23.63
N PRO A 87 22.14 24.37 23.97
CA PRO A 87 22.86 25.56 23.55
C PRO A 87 24.23 25.63 24.24
N ARG A 88 25.30 25.84 23.45
CA ARG A 88 26.61 26.21 24.00
C ARG A 88 26.49 27.60 24.62
N LYS A 89 26.66 27.68 25.95
CA LYS A 89 26.96 28.96 26.60
C LYS A 89 28.31 29.47 26.07
N LYS A 90 28.35 30.76 25.75
CA LYS A 90 29.57 31.50 25.42
C LYS A 90 30.55 31.52 26.59
#